data_AF-A0A4R5KVS4-F1
#
_entry.id   AF-A0A4R5KVS4-F1
#
_cell.length_a   1.000
_cell.length_b   1.000
_cell.length_c   1.000
_cell.angle_alpha   90.00
_cell.angle_beta   90.00
_cell.angle_gamma   90.00
#
_symmetry.space_group_name_H-M   'P 1'
#
loop_
_entity.id
_entity.type
_entity.pdbx_description
1 polymer ?
#
loop_
_entity_poly.entity_id
_entity_poly.type
_entity_poly.pdbx_seq_one_letter_code
_entity_poly.pdbx_strand_id
1 'polypeptide(L)' 'MNVLKPHLQTTIATLVAAGKRQREIARITGVDRKTIRKYQEQFAAAQANSPTV' A
#
# COMPACT_ATOMS: atom_id res chain seq x y z
N MET A 1 15.35 -5.86 1.84
CA MET A 1 14.19 -5.09 1.31
C MET A 1 14.46 -4.77 -0.15
N ASN A 2 13.78 -5.41 -1.11
CA ASN A 2 13.68 -4.81 -2.45
C ASN A 2 12.75 -3.61 -2.31
N VAL A 3 13.35 -2.42 -2.24
CA VAL A 3 12.60 -1.17 -2.10
C VAL A 3 11.84 -0.94 -3.40
N LEU A 4 10.52 -1.05 -3.31
CA LEU A 4 9.61 -0.68 -4.40
C LEU A 4 9.92 0.77 -4.80
N LYS A 5 9.93 1.09 -6.10
CA LYS A 5 10.22 2.45 -6.55
C LYS A 5 9.31 3.46 -5.81
N PRO A 6 9.80 4.64 -5.39
CA PRO A 6 9.04 5.57 -4.56
C PRO A 6 7.66 5.92 -5.14
N HIS A 7 7.57 6.14 -6.45
CA HIS A 7 6.29 6.42 -7.13
C HIS A 7 5.28 5.27 -7.00
N LEU A 8 5.72 4.01 -7.01
CA LEU A 8 4.82 2.87 -6.84
C LEU A 8 4.30 2.79 -5.39
N GLN A 9 5.12 3.17 -4.41
CA GLN A 9 4.67 3.20 -3.01
C GLN A 9 3.58 4.24 -2.80
N THR A 10 3.79 5.45 -3.33
CA THR A 10 2.78 6.51 -3.29
C THR A 10 1.50 6.07 -3.98
N THR A 11 1.59 5.49 -5.18
CA THR A 11 0.41 4.99 -5.90
C THR A 11 -0.33 3.90 -5.13
N ILE A 12 0.38 2.94 -4.53
CA ILE A 12 -0.26 1.92 -3.68
C ILE A 12 -0.94 2.58 -2.48
N ALA A 13 -0.28 3.50 -1.78
CA ALA A 13 -0.86 4.21 -0.64
C ALA A 13 -2.16 4.93 -1.02
N THR A 14 -2.15 5.68 -2.13
CA THR A 14 -3.33 6.41 -2.63
C THR A 14 -4.46 5.46 -3.03
N LEU A 15 -4.16 4.36 -3.72
CA LEU A 15 -5.19 3.40 -4.14
C LEU A 15 -5.78 2.62 -2.96
N VAL A 16 -4.95 2.30 -1.96
CA VAL A 16 -5.41 1.67 -0.71
C VAL A 16 -6.31 2.64 0.07
N ALA A 17 -5.90 3.90 0.20
CA ALA A 17 -6.72 4.94 0.86
C ALA A 17 -8.05 5.17 0.12
N ALA A 18 -8.05 5.06 -1.21
CA ALA A 18 -9.26 5.11 -2.03
C ALA A 18 -10.15 3.86 -1.94
N GLY A 19 -9.81 2.87 -1.11
CA GLY A 19 -10.61 1.65 -0.90
C GLY A 19 -10.54 0.65 -2.05
N LYS A 20 -9.55 0.76 -2.96
CA LYS A 20 -9.40 -0.16 -4.09
C LYS A 20 -8.99 -1.55 -3.64
N ARG A 21 -9.52 -2.59 -4.31
CA ARG A 21 -9.15 -3.98 -4.01
C ARG A 21 -7.75 -4.29 -4.51
N GLN A 22 -7.03 -5.16 -3.80
CA GLN A 22 -5.65 -5.57 -4.13
C GLN A 22 -5.48 -6.05 -5.59
N ARG A 23 -6.48 -6.76 -6.15
CA ARG A 23 -6.46 -7.21 -7.55
C ARG A 23 -6.51 -6.05 -8.55
N GLU A 24 -7.20 -4.98 -8.22
CA GLU A 24 -7.26 -3.77 -9.05
C GLU A 24 -5.94 -3.01 -8.96
N ILE A 25 -5.40 -2.85 -7.75
CA ILE A 25 -4.09 -2.24 -7.50
C ILE A 25 -2.99 -2.99 -8.27
N ALA A 26 -3.00 -4.32 -8.27
CA ALA A 26 -2.03 -5.12 -9.01
C ALA A 26 -2.11 -4.93 -10.53
N ARG A 27 -3.32 -4.75 -11.07
CA ARG A 27 -3.51 -4.44 -12.50
C ARG A 27 -3.01 -3.04 -12.87
N ILE A 28 -3.19 -2.06 -11.98
CA ILE A 28 -2.79 -0.67 -12.21
C ILE A 28 -1.27 -0.50 -12.07
N THR A 29 -0.69 -1.08 -11.02
CA THR A 29 0.71 -0.84 -10.64
C THR A 29 1.67 -1.90 -11.17
N GLY A 30 1.18 -3.05 -11.64
CA GLY A 30 2.00 -4.21 -12.00
C GLY A 30 2.68 -4.89 -10.81
N VAL A 31 2.34 -4.48 -9.57
CA VAL A 31 2.93 -5.02 -8.35
C VAL A 31 2.19 -6.27 -7.91
N ASP A 32 2.95 -7.27 -7.45
CA ASP A 32 2.37 -8.51 -6.93
C ASP A 32 1.43 -8.24 -5.73
N ARG A 33 0.31 -8.97 -5.69
CA ARG A 33 -0.71 -8.85 -4.65
C ARG A 33 -0.17 -9.10 -3.23
N LYS A 34 0.84 -9.96 -3.05
CA LYS A 34 1.49 -10.20 -1.75
C LYS A 34 2.25 -8.97 -1.26
N THR A 35 2.87 -8.23 -2.18
CA THR A 35 3.55 -6.99 -1.86
C THR A 35 2.55 -5.92 -1.45
N ILE A 36 1.47 -5.76 -2.22
CA ILE A 36 0.38 -4.82 -1.87
C ILE A 36 -0.21 -5.14 -0.49
N ARG A 37 -0.42 -6.43 -0.17
CA ARG A 37 -0.89 -6.87 1.15
C ARG A 37 0.06 -6.46 2.29
N LYS A 38 1.36 -6.70 2.15
CA LYS A 38 2.35 -6.27 3.16
C LYS A 38 2.33 -4.75 3.38
N TYR A 39 2.21 -3.98 2.31
CA TYR A 39 2.09 -2.52 2.41
C TYR A 39 0.79 -2.10 3.10
N GLN A 40 -0.34 -2.75 2.80
CA GLN A 40 -1.59 -2.50 3.52
C GLN A 40 -1.46 -2.75 5.02
N GLU A 41 -0.85 -3.87 5.42
CA GLU A 41 -0.59 -4.21 6.83
C GLU A 41 0.34 -3.16 7.49
N GLN A 42 1.37 -2.69 6.79
CA GLN A 42 2.25 -1.62 7.25
C GLN A 42 1.54 -0.27 7.40
N PHE A 43 0.69 0.11 6.43
CA PHE A 43 -0.09 1.35 6.51
C PHE A 43 -1.13 1.29 7.64
N ALA A 44 -1.76 0.13 7.85
CA ALA A 44 -2.68 -0.07 8.97
C ALA A 44 -1.94 0.01 10.32
N ALA A 45 -0.75 -0.60 10.43
CA ALA A 45 0.08 -0.50 11.62
C ALA A 45 0.60 0.93 11.86
N ALA A 46 0.95 1.66 10.79
CA ALA A 46 1.39 3.05 10.89
C ALA A 46 0.25 3.98 11.34
N GLN A 47 -0.98 3.75 10.88
CA GLN A 47 -2.16 4.48 11.36
C GLN A 47 -2.54 4.10 12.80
N ALA A 48 -2.38 2.84 13.19
CA ALA A 48 -2.64 2.41 14.57
C ALA A 48 -1.62 2.99 15.57
N ASN A 49 -0.41 3.29 15.12
CA ASN A 49 0.67 3.84 15.93
C ASN A 49 0.75 5.38 15.89
N SER A 50 -0.19 6.09 15.26
CA SER A 50 -0.25 7.55 15.41
C SER A 50 -0.95 7.88 16.73
N PRO A 51 -0.25 8.46 17.73
CA PRO A 51 -0.93 9.01 18.88
C PRO A 51 -1.72 10.21 18.38
N THR A 52 -3.04 10.18 18.52
CA THR A 52 -3.85 11.39 18.42
C THR A 52 -3.33 12.32 19.51
N VAL A 53 -2.63 13.39 19.12
CA VAL A 53 -2.24 14.52 19.99
C VAL A 53 -3.48 15.33 20.30
#